data_AF-A0A059B5S4-F1
#
_entry.id   AF-A0A059B5S4-F1
#
_cell.length_a   1.000
_cell.length_b   1.000
_cell.length_c   1.000
_cell.angle_alpha   90.00
_cell.angle_beta   90.00
_cell.angle_gamma   90.00
#
_symmetry.space_group_name_H-M   'P 1'
#
loop_
_entity.id
_entity.type
_entity.pdbx_description
1 polymer ?
#
loop_
_entity_poly.entity_id
_entity_poly.type
_entity_poly.pdbx_seq_one_letter_code
_entity_poly.pdbx_strand_id
1 'polypeptide(L)'
;VPVSKISNVRSVSLPIGGRSFPSLKARRFQVSCAAKRETVDKVCQIVRKQLALPDDASVTGESKFANLGADSLDTVEIVMGLEEEFGISVEEESAQTITTVQEAADMIEKLIEKN
;
A
#
# COMPACT_ATOMS: atom_id res chain seq x y z
N VAL A 1 -43.61 9.70 -51.33
CA VAL A 1 -43.50 10.01 -49.89
C VAL A 1 -44.91 10.13 -49.32
N PRO A 2 -45.34 9.21 -48.47
CA PRO A 2 -46.02 9.65 -47.25
C PRO A 2 -45.70 8.80 -46.00
N VAL A 3 -45.93 9.48 -44.89
CA VAL A 3 -45.63 9.19 -43.48
C VAL A 3 -46.47 8.03 -42.94
N SER A 4 -45.86 7.16 -42.12
CA SER A 4 -46.55 6.12 -41.35
C SER A 4 -46.30 6.25 -39.84
N LYS A 5 -47.40 6.58 -39.15
CA LYS A 5 -47.85 6.15 -37.81
C LYS A 5 -47.00 6.38 -36.55
N ILE A 6 -47.53 7.32 -35.75
CA ILE A 6 -47.62 7.38 -34.28
C ILE A 6 -47.65 6.01 -33.57
N SER A 7 -46.96 5.92 -32.42
CA SER A 7 -47.55 5.42 -31.16
C SER A 7 -46.69 5.78 -29.93
N ASN A 8 -47.33 6.53 -29.03
CA ASN A 8 -46.89 6.90 -27.68
C ASN A 8 -46.49 5.66 -26.85
N VAL A 9 -45.28 5.65 -26.33
CA VAL A 9 -44.94 4.78 -25.18
C VAL A 9 -45.27 5.53 -23.89
N ARG A 10 -46.18 4.95 -23.12
CA ARG A 10 -46.56 5.38 -21.77
C ARG A 10 -45.32 5.36 -20.87
N SER A 11 -44.94 6.52 -20.35
CA SER A 11 -44.02 6.64 -19.22
C SER A 11 -44.69 6.08 -17.97
N VAL A 12 -44.22 4.93 -17.49
CA VAL A 12 -44.63 4.39 -16.19
C VAL A 12 -43.61 4.89 -15.16
N SER A 13 -44.03 5.85 -14.34
CA SER A 13 -43.28 6.32 -13.18
C SER A 13 -43.35 5.28 -12.07
N LEU A 14 -42.21 4.77 -11.62
CA LEU A 14 -42.07 3.96 -10.41
C LEU A 14 -41.48 4.84 -9.29
N PRO A 15 -42.12 4.94 -8.11
CA PRO A 15 -41.55 5.64 -6.97
C PRO A 15 -40.68 4.65 -6.20
N ILE A 16 -39.36 4.82 -6.24
CA ILE A 16 -38.46 4.11 -5.33
C ILE A 16 -37.89 5.16 -4.38
N GLY A 17 -38.54 5.22 -3.21
CA GLY A 17 -38.07 5.94 -2.04
C GLY A 17 -36.67 5.51 -1.63
N GLY A 18 -36.02 6.43 -0.92
CA GLY A 18 -34.60 6.43 -0.67
C GLY A 18 -34.02 5.11 -0.17
N ARG A 19 -32.91 4.73 -0.78
CA ARG A 19 -31.84 4.02 -0.10
C ARG A 19 -30.53 4.69 -0.50
N SER A 20 -29.97 5.43 0.44
CA SER A 20 -28.56 5.81 0.44
C SER A 20 -27.74 4.57 0.13
N PHE A 21 -27.07 4.56 -1.02
CA PHE A 21 -26.05 3.55 -1.29
C PHE A 21 -24.88 3.86 -0.35
N PRO A 22 -24.54 2.99 0.62
CA PRO A 22 -23.27 3.17 1.30
C PRO A 22 -22.18 2.92 0.26
N SER A 23 -21.31 3.89 0.10
CA SER A 23 -20.04 3.76 -0.63
C SER A 23 -19.25 2.59 -0.02
N LEU A 24 -19.41 1.40 -0.59
CA LEU A 24 -18.55 0.26 -0.35
C LEU A 24 -17.50 0.23 -1.46
N LYS A 25 -16.53 1.15 -1.40
CA LYS A 25 -15.24 0.96 -2.06
C LYS A 25 -14.13 1.55 -1.18
N ALA A 26 -13.24 0.64 -0.79
CA ALA A 26 -11.98 0.83 -0.07
C ALA A 26 -12.05 1.12 1.45
N ARG A 27 -12.42 0.11 2.25
CA ARG A 27 -11.71 -0.13 3.52
C ARG A 27 -10.43 -0.89 3.21
N ARG A 28 -9.35 -0.17 2.90
CA ARG A 28 -7.93 -0.57 2.97
C ARG A 28 -7.19 0.77 2.89
N PHE A 29 -6.50 1.31 3.88
CA PHE A 29 -5.72 0.74 4.95
C PHE A 29 -6.05 1.49 6.24
N GLN A 30 -6.45 0.77 7.28
CA GLN A 30 -6.20 1.26 8.63
C GLN A 30 -4.96 0.53 9.10
N VAL A 31 -3.80 1.15 8.91
CA VAL A 31 -2.57 0.76 9.59
C VAL A 31 -2.27 1.91 10.54
N SER A 32 -2.89 1.86 11.70
CA SER A 32 -2.29 2.47 12.89
C SER A 32 -1.25 1.45 13.35
N CYS A 33 -0.07 1.51 12.77
CA CYS A 33 1.06 0.77 13.29
C CYS A 33 2.20 1.77 13.47
N ALA A 34 2.58 1.87 14.74
CA ALA A 34 3.65 2.72 15.22
C ALA A 34 4.79 1.77 15.53
N ALA A 35 5.41 1.19 14.49
CA ALA A 35 6.70 0.55 14.63
C ALA A 35 7.59 1.43 15.52
N LYS A 36 8.38 0.81 16.40
CA LYS A 36 9.31 1.53 17.26
C LYS A 36 10.20 2.36 16.35
N ARG A 37 10.52 3.59 16.80
CA ARG A 37 11.40 4.48 16.04
C ARG A 37 12.71 3.79 15.65
N GLU A 38 13.25 2.97 16.55
CA GLU A 38 14.46 2.19 16.30
C GLU A 38 14.33 1.25 15.09
N THR A 39 13.17 0.59 14.91
CA THR A 39 12.91 -0.28 13.77
C THR A 39 12.83 0.54 12.48
N VAL A 40 12.09 1.65 12.49
CA VAL A 40 11.99 2.55 11.33
C VAL A 40 13.37 3.09 10.94
N ASP A 41 14.18 3.50 11.91
CA ASP A 41 15.53 4.02 11.68
C ASP A 41 16.45 2.96 11.05
N LYS A 42 16.39 1.71 11.54
CA LYS A 42 17.12 0.58 10.95
C LYS A 42 16.66 0.28 9.51
N VAL A 43 15.36 0.26 9.26
CA VAL A 43 14.81 0.05 7.91
C VAL A 43 15.30 1.18 6.98
N CYS A 44 15.23 2.43 7.41
CA CYS A 44 15.76 3.57 6.67
C CYS A 44 17.26 3.39 6.34
N GLN A 45 18.06 2.92 7.29
CA GLN A 45 19.49 2.69 7.06
C GLN A 45 19.75 1.58 6.02
N ILE A 46 19.01 0.47 6.08
CA ILE A 46 19.13 -0.62 5.10
C ILE A 46 18.76 -0.11 3.71
N VAL A 47 17.64 0.62 3.61
CA VAL A 47 17.17 1.18 2.33
C VAL A 47 18.20 2.15 1.74
N ARG A 48 18.82 3.01 2.56
CA ARG A 48 19.89 3.91 2.08
C ARG A 48 21.11 3.14 1.58
N LYS A 49 21.51 2.06 2.28
CA LYS A 49 22.64 1.22 1.88
C LYS A 49 22.36 0.52 0.55
N GLN A 50 21.19 -0.11 0.40
CA GLN A 50 20.85 -0.84 -0.83
C GLN A 50 20.69 0.08 -2.03
N LEU A 51 20.04 1.24 -1.85
CA LEU A 51 19.84 2.21 -2.93
C LEU A 51 21.05 3.16 -3.12
N ALA A 52 22.16 2.92 -2.42
CA ALA A 52 23.36 3.77 -2.43
C ALA A 52 23.03 5.28 -2.28
N LEU A 53 22.05 5.60 -1.44
CA LEU A 53 21.62 6.98 -1.22
C LEU A 53 22.61 7.72 -0.32
N PRO A 54 22.84 9.02 -0.56
CA PRO A 54 23.68 9.83 0.32
C PRO A 54 23.08 9.93 1.73
N ASP A 55 23.91 10.16 2.74
CA ASP A 55 23.46 10.28 4.14
C ASP A 55 22.45 11.43 4.34
N ASP A 56 22.54 12.46 3.50
CA ASP A 56 21.63 13.61 3.47
C ASP A 56 20.28 13.31 2.78
N ALA A 57 20.09 12.11 2.23
CA ALA A 57 18.83 11.73 1.60
C ALA A 57 17.70 11.65 2.63
N SER A 58 16.63 12.39 2.38
CA SER A 58 15.42 12.40 3.21
C SER A 58 14.61 11.11 3.06
N VAL A 59 15.07 10.06 3.73
CA VAL A 59 14.32 8.80 3.91
C VAL A 59 13.54 8.88 5.23
N THR A 60 12.22 8.82 5.13
CA THR A 60 11.27 8.87 6.25
C THR A 60 10.33 7.68 6.18
N GLY A 61 9.59 7.38 7.26
CA GLY A 61 8.59 6.32 7.24
C GLY A 61 7.55 6.48 6.13
N GLU A 62 7.16 7.72 5.81
CA GLU A 62 6.19 8.01 4.74
C GLU A 62 6.80 7.92 3.33
N SER A 63 8.14 7.79 3.22
CA SER A 63 8.81 7.65 1.94
C SER A 63 8.44 6.32 1.30
N LYS A 64 8.04 6.39 0.03
CA LYS A 64 7.78 5.23 -0.81
C LYS A 64 9.07 4.72 -1.42
N PHE A 65 9.26 3.41 -1.52
CA PHE A 65 10.44 2.82 -2.16
C PHE A 65 10.60 3.28 -3.62
N ALA A 66 9.50 3.32 -4.36
CA ALA A 66 9.48 3.83 -5.73
C ALA A 66 9.90 5.31 -5.84
N ASN A 67 9.62 6.14 -4.83
CA ASN A 67 10.04 7.56 -4.82
C ASN A 67 11.53 7.72 -4.49
N LEU A 68 12.12 6.74 -3.81
CA LEU A 68 13.54 6.68 -3.50
C LEU A 68 14.36 6.11 -4.67
N GLY A 69 13.70 5.69 -5.75
CA GLY A 69 14.34 5.12 -6.93
C GLY A 69 14.53 3.61 -6.86
N ALA A 70 13.92 2.93 -5.89
CA ALA A 70 13.94 1.47 -5.83
C ALA A 70 13.16 0.88 -7.01
N ASP A 71 13.80 -0.01 -7.75
CA ASP A 71 13.16 -0.82 -8.77
C ASP A 71 12.63 -2.15 -8.20
N SER A 72 12.11 -3.01 -9.08
CA SER A 72 11.58 -4.32 -8.68
C SER A 72 12.66 -5.27 -8.12
N LEU A 73 13.92 -5.13 -8.54
CA LEU A 73 15.04 -5.93 -8.05
C LEU A 73 15.54 -5.38 -6.71
N ASP A 74 15.68 -4.06 -6.60
CA ASP A 74 16.07 -3.38 -5.36
C ASP A 74 15.10 -3.71 -4.22
N THR A 75 13.81 -3.79 -4.51
CA THR A 75 12.79 -4.16 -3.51
C THR A 75 13.03 -5.56 -2.95
N VAL A 76 13.45 -6.52 -3.79
CA VAL A 76 13.79 -7.88 -3.36
C VAL A 76 15.06 -7.86 -2.49
N GLU A 77 16.10 -7.12 -2.90
CA GLU A 77 17.34 -6.99 -2.13
C GLU A 77 17.15 -6.30 -0.78
N ILE A 78 16.28 -5.29 -0.71
CA ILE A 78 15.89 -4.63 0.53
C ILE A 78 15.20 -5.63 1.45
N VAL A 79 14.21 -6.38 0.96
CA VAL A 79 13.46 -7.35 1.76
C VAL A 79 14.38 -8.44 2.29
N MET A 80 15.27 -8.99 1.47
CA MET A 80 16.26 -9.99 1.91
C MET A 80 17.19 -9.41 3.00
N GLY A 81 17.64 -8.17 2.85
CA GLY A 81 18.45 -7.51 3.88
C GLY A 81 17.70 -7.27 5.18
N LEU A 82 16.40 -6.99 5.12
CA LEU A 82 15.53 -6.86 6.30
C LEU A 82 15.32 -8.21 6.99
N GLU A 83 15.11 -9.28 6.24
CA GLU A 83 15.01 -10.64 6.78
C GLU A 83 16.28 -11.06 7.52
N GLU A 84 17.45 -10.80 6.94
CA GLU A 84 18.74 -11.13 7.54
C GLU A 84 19.05 -10.28 8.78
N GLU A 85 18.82 -8.96 8.72
CA GLU A 85 19.11 -8.05 9.85
C GLU A 85 18.22 -8.34 11.07
N PHE A 86 16.93 -8.61 10.85
CA PHE A 86 15.98 -8.82 11.93
C PHE A 86 15.76 -10.30 12.27
N GLY A 87 16.33 -11.22 11.49
CA GLY A 87 16.15 -12.67 11.68
C GLY A 87 14.70 -13.13 11.50
N ILE A 88 13.97 -12.49 10.58
CA ILE A 88 12.56 -12.77 10.30
C ILE A 88 12.40 -13.45 8.94
N SER A 89 11.21 -14.00 8.67
CA SER A 89 10.82 -14.46 7.34
C SER A 89 9.60 -13.69 6.89
N VAL A 90 9.73 -13.01 5.76
CA VAL A 90 8.70 -12.20 5.13
C VAL A 90 8.16 -12.98 3.93
N GLU A 91 6.85 -13.18 3.89
CA GLU A 91 6.22 -13.80 2.72
C GLU A 91 6.33 -12.89 1.49
N GLU A 92 6.61 -13.47 0.32
CA GLU A 92 6.78 -12.74 -0.92
C GLU A 92 5.56 -11.86 -1.28
N GLU A 93 4.34 -12.39 -1.09
CA GLU A 93 3.11 -11.61 -1.30
C GLU A 93 3.06 -10.38 -0.38
N SER A 94 3.43 -10.55 0.88
CA SER A 94 3.44 -9.44 1.83
C SER A 94 4.52 -8.42 1.46
N ALA A 95 5.72 -8.86 1.07
CA ALA A 95 6.81 -8.01 0.59
C ALA A 95 6.40 -7.16 -0.62
N GLN A 96 5.74 -7.76 -1.61
CA GLN A 96 5.25 -7.05 -2.80
C GLN A 96 4.16 -6.03 -2.49
N THR A 97 3.42 -6.21 -1.39
CA THR A 97 2.39 -5.24 -0.96
C THR A 97 2.95 -4.06 -0.18
N ILE A 98 4.20 -4.13 0.30
CA ILE A 98 4.82 -3.01 0.99
C ILE A 98 5.19 -1.92 -0.02
N THR A 99 4.68 -0.71 0.20
CA THR A 99 4.99 0.44 -0.65
C THR A 99 5.82 1.51 0.06
N THR A 100 5.77 1.55 1.38
CA THR A 100 6.43 2.56 2.22
C THR A 100 7.37 1.96 3.26
N VAL A 101 8.33 2.76 3.70
CA VAL A 101 9.25 2.39 4.78
C VAL A 101 8.50 2.09 6.08
N GLN A 102 7.45 2.85 6.39
CA GLN A 102 6.62 2.64 7.57
C GLN A 102 5.92 1.29 7.51
N GLU A 103 5.32 0.93 6.37
CA GLU A 103 4.67 -0.38 6.20
C GLU A 103 5.67 -1.54 6.38
N ALA A 104 6.91 -1.39 5.90
CA ALA A 104 7.96 -2.38 6.12
C ALA A 104 8.27 -2.53 7.62
N ALA A 105 8.53 -1.41 8.30
CA ALA A 105 8.85 -1.41 9.72
C ALA A 105 7.71 -2.01 10.57
N ASP A 106 6.47 -1.69 10.23
CA ASP A 106 5.27 -2.20 10.91
C ASP A 106 5.08 -3.71 10.69
N MET A 107 5.41 -4.21 9.51
CA MET A 107 5.40 -5.64 9.23
C MET A 107 6.48 -6.36 10.04
N ILE A 108 7.70 -5.82 10.05
CA ILE A 108 8.83 -6.39 10.80
C ILE A 108 8.48 -6.53 12.26
N GLU A 109 7.94 -5.48 12.90
CA GLU A 109 7.52 -5.53 14.30
C GLU A 109 6.49 -6.63 14.55
N LYS A 110 5.50 -6.79 13.67
CA LYS A 110 4.48 -7.85 13.81
C LYS A 110 5.06 -9.25 13.69
N LEU A 111 6.13 -9.43 12.92
CA LEU A 111 6.81 -10.72 12.77
C LEU A 111 7.72 -11.01 13.98
N ILE A 112 8.38 -9.97 14.51
CA ILE A 112 9.18 -10.07 15.74
C ILE A 112 8.30 -10.40 16.94
N GLU A 113 7.12 -9.79 17.08
CA GLU A 113 6.20 -10.08 18.18
C GLU A 113 5.59 -11.49 18.12
N LYS A 114 5.60 -12.13 16.95
CA LYS A 114 5.06 -13.48 16.75
C LYS A 114 6.08 -14.60 16.98
N ASN A 115 7.38 -14.28 17.06
CA ASN A 115 8.48 -15.21 17.29
C ASN A 115 9.01 -15.12 18.72
#